data_AF-A0AAD1DTB0-F1
#
_entry.id   AF-A0AAD1DTB0-F1
#
_cell.length_a   1.000
_cell.length_b   1.000
_cell.length_c   1.000
_cell.angle_alpha   90.00
_cell.angle_beta   90.00
_cell.angle_gamma   90.00
#
_symmetry.space_group_name_H-M   'P 1'
#
loop_
_entity.id
_entity.type
_entity.pdbx_description
1 polymer ?
#
loop_
_entity_poly.entity_id
_entity_poly.type
_entity_poly.pdbx_seq_one_letter_code
_entity_poly.pdbx_strand_id
1 'polypeptide(L)'
;MKKYLLPLFIMVYSLNYSQVGINTPNPQGIFNIDGKKDNSTTGSPTAGQQANDFVVMADGSVGVGTTSPDLSAIVELNVSQLASGKQKGFLGPRVALTAYNDSFTIPSPATGLLVFNQGTQSTFTYAGYVYWDGSQWRPLDGRLLQQGVIGALRCTDANLDPLTYTTGTPFQGTMTIPYTGGNGGIYSTQTLGPVNGLTATITQGNFAQGSGTLIYTISGTPTVSSPNTTVFPISIGGQTCNAEVGGGKKLSPGEYQFFTYEVPATTTGLLSTMISNPPILGGKVRLDLSFWSSSNTGSGGVTYNPRLVNVSSSNVKMWYAALSSVDRFRRANILVAPGGYVETDNGIYLNWGDNMNSSSTPINSTSSSDDSQEIETIDLAIDGVWYRLTIFVYVDNLNDTIPANNIRRIHITAQRMSS
;
A
#
# COMPACT_ATOMS: atom_id res chain seq x y z
N MET A 1 105.95 -35.85 -10.68
CA MET A 1 104.64 -36.52 -10.46
C MET A 1 104.23 -36.37 -9.01
N LYS A 2 103.15 -35.64 -8.73
CA LYS A 2 102.19 -35.89 -7.64
C LYS A 2 100.96 -35.03 -7.97
N LYS A 3 99.91 -35.67 -8.46
CA LYS A 3 98.62 -35.04 -8.78
C LYS A 3 97.82 -35.01 -7.48
N TYR A 4 97.45 -33.81 -7.01
CA TYR A 4 96.50 -33.64 -5.92
C TYR A 4 95.13 -33.35 -6.54
N LEU A 5 94.23 -34.32 -6.46
CA LEU A 5 92.80 -34.14 -6.76
C LEU A 5 92.12 -33.62 -5.49
N LEU A 6 91.63 -32.39 -5.55
CA LEU A 6 90.81 -31.78 -4.51
C LEU A 6 89.32 -32.03 -4.86
N PRO A 7 88.54 -32.76 -4.06
CA PRO A 7 87.11 -32.90 -4.32
C PRO A 7 86.39 -31.61 -3.89
N LEU A 8 85.84 -30.89 -4.86
CA LEU A 8 84.99 -29.72 -4.63
C LEU A 8 83.55 -30.19 -4.38
N PHE A 9 83.12 -30.22 -3.11
CA PHE A 9 81.73 -30.48 -2.73
C PHE A 9 80.89 -29.22 -3.01
N ILE A 10 80.01 -29.28 -4.01
CA ILE A 10 79.01 -28.24 -4.28
C ILE A 10 77.83 -28.47 -3.32
N MET A 11 77.68 -27.60 -2.32
CA MET A 11 76.55 -27.61 -1.39
C MET A 11 75.38 -26.87 -2.05
N VAL A 12 74.43 -27.62 -2.62
CA VAL A 12 73.21 -27.06 -3.21
C VAL A 12 72.22 -26.79 -2.08
N TYR A 13 71.99 -25.51 -1.76
CA TYR A 13 70.94 -25.10 -0.84
C TYR A 13 69.60 -25.16 -1.58
N SER A 14 68.77 -26.15 -1.30
CA SER A 14 67.36 -26.13 -1.70
C SER A 14 66.55 -25.35 -0.65
N LEU A 15 65.90 -24.27 -1.07
CA LEU A 15 64.88 -23.60 -0.27
C LEU A 15 63.67 -24.55 -0.18
N ASN A 16 63.52 -25.24 0.94
CA ASN A 16 62.35 -26.07 1.20
C ASN A 16 61.24 -25.15 1.73
N TYR A 17 60.26 -24.84 0.89
CA TYR A 17 59.03 -24.19 1.34
C TYR A 17 58.17 -25.24 2.05
N SER A 18 57.93 -25.05 3.35
CA SER A 18 57.05 -25.94 4.11
C SER A 18 55.60 -25.55 3.82
N GLN A 19 54.98 -26.25 2.87
CA GLN A 19 53.53 -26.25 2.67
C GLN A 19 52.97 -27.52 3.29
N VAL A 20 51.78 -27.44 3.87
CA VAL A 20 51.11 -28.60 4.48
C VAL A 20 49.94 -29.02 3.61
N GLY A 21 50.04 -30.24 3.06
CA GLY A 21 48.95 -30.90 2.35
C GLY A 21 48.34 -32.01 3.18
N ILE A 22 47.01 -32.03 3.31
CA ILE A 22 46.27 -33.21 3.79
C ILE A 22 45.53 -33.79 2.60
N ASN A 23 45.77 -35.08 2.33
CA ASN A 23 45.21 -35.80 1.17
C ASN A 23 45.54 -35.21 -0.21
N THR A 24 46.50 -34.28 -0.32
CA THR A 24 47.04 -33.84 -1.60
C THR A 24 48.56 -33.75 -1.51
N PRO A 25 49.32 -34.33 -2.46
CA PRO A 25 50.77 -34.17 -2.53
C PRO A 25 51.18 -32.84 -3.17
N ASN A 26 50.22 -32.06 -3.67
CA ASN A 26 50.42 -30.82 -4.40
C ASN A 26 49.57 -29.68 -3.80
N PRO A 27 49.95 -29.16 -2.61
CA PRO A 27 49.23 -28.06 -1.97
C PRO A 27 49.24 -26.81 -2.85
N GLN A 28 48.10 -26.12 -2.93
CA GLN A 28 47.98 -24.88 -3.72
C GLN A 28 48.20 -23.61 -2.89
N GLY A 29 48.30 -23.74 -1.56
CA GLY A 29 48.56 -22.67 -0.60
C GLY A 29 49.51 -23.13 0.51
N ILE A 30 49.62 -22.35 1.59
CA ILE A 30 50.45 -22.72 2.74
C ILE A 30 49.86 -23.91 3.51
N PHE A 31 48.54 -24.06 3.49
CA PHE A 31 47.80 -25.21 4.01
C PHE A 31 46.68 -25.59 3.05
N ASN A 32 46.62 -26.85 2.61
CA ASN A 32 45.58 -27.33 1.69
C ASN A 32 45.04 -28.69 2.15
N ILE A 33 43.72 -28.79 2.32
CA ILE A 33 43.01 -30.03 2.64
C ILE A 33 42.16 -30.41 1.43
N ASP A 34 42.45 -31.56 0.84
CA ASP A 34 41.65 -32.17 -0.23
C ASP A 34 40.74 -33.25 0.37
N GLY A 35 39.44 -32.99 0.44
CA GLY A 35 38.50 -33.89 1.07
C GLY A 35 38.37 -35.24 0.37
N LYS A 36 38.50 -35.28 -0.97
CA LYS A 36 38.31 -36.48 -1.79
C LYS A 36 39.60 -37.16 -2.22
N LYS A 37 40.75 -36.53 -1.97
CA LYS A 37 42.06 -36.98 -2.46
C LYS A 37 42.05 -37.09 -3.99
N ASP A 38 41.39 -36.16 -4.67
CA ASP A 38 41.23 -36.19 -6.12
C ASP A 38 42.06 -35.13 -6.86
N ASN A 39 42.81 -34.27 -6.16
CA ASN A 39 43.69 -33.28 -6.76
C ASN A 39 44.80 -33.88 -7.64
N SER A 40 45.14 -33.18 -8.71
CA SER A 40 46.25 -33.56 -9.59
C SER A 40 47.59 -33.50 -8.84
N THR A 41 48.46 -34.48 -9.11
CA THR A 41 49.77 -34.58 -8.47
C THR A 41 50.73 -33.44 -8.86
N THR A 42 50.44 -32.72 -9.95
CA THR A 42 51.13 -31.52 -10.40
C THR A 42 50.12 -30.53 -11.01
N GLY A 43 50.53 -29.27 -11.17
CA GLY A 43 49.69 -28.21 -11.74
C GLY A 43 48.54 -27.78 -10.82
N SER A 44 47.66 -26.92 -11.31
CA SER A 44 46.48 -26.50 -10.54
C SER A 44 45.35 -27.52 -10.69
N PRO A 45 44.63 -27.87 -9.60
CA PRO A 45 43.45 -28.72 -9.69
C PRO A 45 42.36 -28.12 -10.57
N THR A 46 41.58 -28.97 -11.22
CA THR A 46 40.38 -28.58 -11.95
C THR A 46 39.32 -28.02 -11.00
N ALA A 47 38.40 -27.19 -11.50
CA ALA A 47 37.36 -26.59 -10.67
C ALA A 47 36.49 -27.65 -9.95
N GLY A 48 36.25 -28.80 -10.57
CA GLY A 48 35.52 -29.91 -9.94
C GLY A 48 36.27 -30.59 -8.78
N GLN A 49 37.60 -30.66 -8.86
CA GLN A 49 38.45 -31.14 -7.76
C GLN A 49 38.44 -30.13 -6.60
N GLN A 50 38.67 -28.84 -6.91
CA GLN A 50 38.68 -27.76 -5.91
C GLN A 50 37.38 -27.65 -5.10
N ALA A 51 36.24 -28.09 -5.65
CA ALA A 51 34.92 -28.02 -5.01
C ALA A 51 34.84 -28.69 -3.62
N ASN A 52 35.82 -29.53 -3.28
CA ASN A 52 35.90 -30.23 -2.01
C ASN A 52 37.13 -29.84 -1.16
N ASP A 53 37.84 -28.79 -1.58
CA ASP A 53 39.07 -28.34 -0.94
C ASP A 53 38.81 -27.24 0.10
N PHE A 54 39.71 -27.20 1.09
CA PHE A 54 39.91 -26.06 1.99
C PHE A 54 41.36 -25.60 1.87
N VAL A 55 41.58 -24.34 1.51
CA VAL A 55 42.92 -23.76 1.35
C VAL A 55 43.11 -22.54 2.24
N VAL A 56 44.33 -22.37 2.75
CA VAL A 56 44.85 -21.13 3.32
C VAL A 56 46.02 -20.66 2.49
N MET A 57 45.96 -19.42 2.01
CA MET A 57 46.98 -18.79 1.18
C MET A 57 48.04 -18.09 2.03
N ALA A 58 49.17 -17.73 1.42
CA ALA A 58 50.29 -17.10 2.12
C ALA A 58 49.96 -15.71 2.69
N ASP A 59 48.95 -15.03 2.13
CA ASP A 59 48.43 -13.75 2.61
C ASP A 59 47.36 -13.92 3.72
N GLY A 60 47.02 -15.16 4.08
CA GLY A 60 46.03 -15.50 5.09
C GLY A 60 44.59 -15.63 4.57
N SER A 61 44.35 -15.40 3.27
CA SER A 61 43.02 -15.63 2.68
C SER A 61 42.66 -17.13 2.71
N VAL A 62 41.39 -17.42 2.94
CA VAL A 62 40.86 -18.79 3.06
C VAL A 62 39.85 -19.06 1.96
N GLY A 63 40.03 -20.17 1.25
CA GLY A 63 39.09 -20.67 0.25
C GLY A 63 38.44 -21.97 0.68
N VAL A 64 37.13 -22.07 0.52
CA VAL A 64 36.40 -23.35 0.59
C VAL A 64 35.74 -23.58 -0.75
N GLY A 65 36.08 -24.66 -1.44
CA GLY A 65 35.60 -24.92 -2.79
C GLY A 65 36.33 -24.17 -3.91
N THR A 66 37.40 -23.44 -3.56
CA THR A 66 38.31 -22.74 -4.49
C THR A 66 39.72 -22.76 -3.91
N THR A 67 40.73 -22.94 -4.76
CA THR A 67 42.15 -22.81 -4.36
C THR A 67 42.73 -21.43 -4.63
N SER A 68 41.94 -20.51 -5.20
CA SER A 68 42.32 -19.13 -5.49
C SER A 68 41.18 -18.21 -5.05
N PRO A 69 41.09 -17.87 -3.75
CA PRO A 69 40.15 -16.87 -3.27
C PRO A 69 40.28 -15.54 -4.03
N ASP A 70 39.18 -14.82 -4.22
CA ASP A 70 39.20 -13.47 -4.78
C ASP A 70 40.10 -12.55 -3.94
N LEU A 71 40.91 -11.70 -4.60
CA LEU A 71 41.87 -10.82 -3.94
C LEU A 71 41.23 -9.82 -2.97
N SER A 72 39.92 -9.57 -3.11
CA SER A 72 39.16 -8.70 -2.21
C SER A 72 38.52 -9.43 -1.02
N ALA A 73 38.64 -10.76 -0.95
CA ALA A 73 38.00 -11.60 0.07
C ALA A 73 39.04 -12.24 1.01
N ILE A 74 38.86 -12.04 2.32
CA ILE A 74 39.64 -12.79 3.32
C ILE A 74 39.14 -14.23 3.49
N VAL A 75 37.86 -14.48 3.21
CA VAL A 75 37.25 -15.82 3.20
C VAL A 75 36.31 -15.91 2.01
N GLU A 76 36.46 -16.93 1.16
CA GLU A 76 35.55 -17.25 0.07
C GLU A 76 34.93 -18.64 0.25
N LEU A 77 33.59 -18.72 0.09
CA LEU A 77 32.82 -19.95 0.10
C LEU A 77 32.28 -20.22 -1.31
N ASN A 78 33.04 -20.93 -2.14
CA ASN A 78 32.69 -21.18 -3.53
C ASN A 78 31.91 -22.48 -3.68
N VAL A 79 30.65 -22.37 -4.11
CA VAL A 79 29.75 -23.52 -4.33
C VAL A 79 29.38 -23.72 -5.80
N SER A 80 29.97 -22.94 -6.70
CA SER A 80 29.61 -22.91 -8.13
C SER A 80 29.81 -24.25 -8.83
N GLN A 81 30.77 -25.05 -8.34
CA GLN A 81 31.15 -26.35 -8.89
C GLN A 81 30.35 -27.53 -8.30
N LEU A 82 29.50 -27.26 -7.30
CA LEU A 82 28.59 -28.28 -6.77
C LEU A 82 27.41 -28.43 -7.72
N ALA A 83 27.00 -29.68 -7.96
CA ALA A 83 25.83 -29.98 -8.78
C ALA A 83 24.56 -29.29 -8.27
N SER A 84 23.59 -29.04 -9.16
CA SER A 84 22.26 -28.56 -8.78
C SER A 84 21.64 -29.45 -7.70
N GLY A 85 21.07 -28.85 -6.66
CA GLY A 85 20.57 -29.54 -5.46
C GLY A 85 21.64 -29.98 -4.45
N LYS A 86 22.93 -29.71 -4.71
CA LYS A 86 24.05 -29.95 -3.77
C LYS A 86 24.77 -28.66 -3.34
N GLN A 87 24.44 -27.52 -3.95
CA GLN A 87 24.93 -26.22 -3.52
C GLN A 87 24.54 -25.95 -2.06
N LYS A 88 25.43 -25.29 -1.32
CA LYS A 88 25.29 -25.01 0.12
C LYS A 88 25.25 -23.50 0.35
N GLY A 89 24.71 -23.08 1.50
CA GLY A 89 24.73 -21.69 1.95
C GLY A 89 25.54 -21.50 3.23
N PHE A 90 25.70 -20.25 3.65
CA PHE A 90 26.29 -19.91 4.94
C PHE A 90 25.24 -19.97 6.06
N LEU A 91 25.55 -20.71 7.12
CA LEU A 91 24.76 -20.74 8.34
C LEU A 91 25.50 -19.97 9.44
N GLY A 92 25.16 -18.69 9.61
CA GLY A 92 25.78 -17.83 10.60
C GLY A 92 25.39 -18.14 12.05
N PRO A 93 26.05 -17.50 13.04
CA PRO A 93 25.71 -17.65 14.46
C PRO A 93 24.24 -17.35 14.73
N ARG A 94 23.56 -18.22 15.49
CA ARG A 94 22.16 -18.06 15.89
C ARG A 94 22.09 -17.64 17.35
N VAL A 95 21.43 -16.53 17.63
CA VAL A 95 21.44 -15.86 18.93
C VAL A 95 20.01 -15.51 19.33
N ALA A 96 19.66 -15.63 20.61
CA ALA A 96 18.36 -15.21 21.13
C ALA A 96 18.48 -13.82 21.77
N LEU A 97 18.52 -12.78 20.93
CA LEU A 97 18.63 -11.39 21.40
C LEU A 97 17.36 -11.00 22.18
N THR A 98 17.53 -10.22 23.25
CA THR A 98 16.41 -9.82 24.14
C THR A 98 15.81 -8.47 23.78
N ALA A 99 16.52 -7.63 23.02
CA ALA A 99 16.10 -6.30 22.62
C ALA A 99 16.80 -5.85 21.32
N TYR A 100 16.24 -4.85 20.66
CA TYR A 100 16.86 -4.24 19.47
C TYR A 100 18.23 -3.63 19.77
N ASN A 101 18.53 -3.24 21.02
CA ASN A 101 19.81 -2.68 21.46
C ASN A 101 20.58 -3.63 22.43
N ASP A 102 20.31 -4.93 22.36
CA ASP A 102 20.93 -5.93 23.23
C ASP A 102 22.44 -6.03 23.00
N SER A 103 23.21 -5.47 23.94
CA SER A 103 24.68 -5.57 23.99
C SER A 103 25.15 -6.47 25.14
N PHE A 104 24.24 -7.27 25.72
CA PHE A 104 24.55 -8.18 26.82
C PHE A 104 24.71 -9.62 26.33
N THR A 105 23.79 -10.09 25.48
CA THR A 105 23.85 -11.44 24.90
C THR A 105 25.14 -11.63 24.09
N ILE A 106 25.59 -10.56 23.43
CA ILE A 106 26.93 -10.43 22.87
C ILE A 106 27.55 -9.16 23.45
N PRO A 107 28.46 -9.27 24.43
CA PRO A 107 29.16 -8.11 25.00
C PRO A 107 29.99 -7.36 23.95
N SER A 108 29.88 -6.03 23.94
CA SER A 108 30.64 -5.14 23.04
C SER A 108 30.61 -5.58 21.56
N PRO A 109 29.42 -5.73 20.96
CA PRO A 109 29.31 -6.21 19.58
C PRO A 109 30.02 -5.24 18.62
N ALA A 110 30.83 -5.80 17.73
CA ALA A 110 31.54 -5.01 16.73
C ALA A 110 30.56 -4.44 15.68
N THR A 111 30.79 -3.21 15.21
CA THR A 111 30.00 -2.64 14.11
C THR A 111 30.11 -3.54 12.87
N GLY A 112 28.97 -3.88 12.28
CA GLY A 112 28.87 -4.81 11.15
C GLY A 112 28.77 -6.28 11.54
N LEU A 113 28.82 -6.63 12.83
CA LEU A 113 28.66 -8.01 13.31
C LEU A 113 27.29 -8.56 12.89
N LEU A 114 27.25 -9.66 12.15
CA LEU A 114 26.04 -10.29 11.62
C LEU A 114 25.68 -11.54 12.43
N VAL A 115 24.42 -11.63 12.88
CA VAL A 115 23.86 -12.82 13.54
C VAL A 115 22.45 -13.09 13.05
N PHE A 116 21.98 -14.32 13.20
CA PHE A 116 20.57 -14.65 13.04
C PHE A 116 19.87 -14.57 14.39
N ASN A 117 18.99 -13.59 14.59
CA ASN A 117 18.14 -13.54 15.78
C ASN A 117 17.08 -14.64 15.70
N GLN A 118 16.94 -15.42 16.76
CA GLN A 118 15.94 -16.49 16.85
C GLN A 118 14.51 -15.96 17.06
N GLY A 119 14.35 -14.74 17.58
CA GLY A 119 13.04 -14.13 17.82
C GLY A 119 12.21 -14.84 18.92
N THR A 120 12.86 -15.59 19.80
CA THR A 120 12.22 -16.40 20.85
C THR A 120 11.92 -15.61 22.12
N GLN A 121 12.42 -14.38 22.24
CA GLN A 121 12.22 -13.51 23.40
C GLN A 121 10.94 -12.68 23.22
N SER A 122 10.09 -12.63 24.24
CA SER A 122 8.82 -11.89 24.20
C SER A 122 8.99 -10.37 24.03
N THR A 123 10.12 -9.83 24.49
CA THR A 123 10.52 -8.43 24.35
C THR A 123 11.12 -8.10 22.98
N PHE A 124 11.50 -9.11 22.20
CA PHE A 124 12.10 -8.95 20.87
C PHE A 124 11.87 -10.16 19.97
N THR A 125 10.72 -10.16 19.29
CA THR A 125 10.20 -11.31 18.53
C THR A 125 10.65 -11.35 17.07
N TYR A 126 11.48 -10.39 16.62
CA TYR A 126 11.95 -10.36 15.24
C TYR A 126 12.91 -11.53 14.96
N ALA A 127 12.50 -12.51 14.14
CA ALA A 127 13.37 -13.59 13.69
C ALA A 127 13.99 -13.26 12.32
N GLY A 128 15.31 -13.32 12.21
CA GLY A 128 16.01 -13.02 10.96
C GLY A 128 17.46 -12.59 11.15
N TYR A 129 18.17 -12.41 10.04
CA TYR A 129 19.52 -11.86 10.06
C TYR A 129 19.50 -10.38 10.45
N VAL A 130 20.32 -10.02 11.43
CA VAL A 130 20.54 -8.67 11.91
C VAL A 130 22.03 -8.37 12.02
N TYR A 131 22.42 -7.13 11.75
CA TYR A 131 23.76 -6.62 11.98
C TYR A 131 23.77 -5.55 13.07
N TRP A 132 24.86 -5.46 13.82
CA TRP A 132 25.05 -4.38 14.78
C TRP A 132 25.49 -3.09 14.07
N ASP A 133 24.73 -2.00 14.20
CA ASP A 133 25.06 -0.72 13.56
C ASP A 133 26.01 0.17 14.36
N GLY A 134 26.47 -0.30 15.53
CA GLY A 134 27.22 0.48 16.52
C GLY A 134 26.39 0.85 17.77
N SER A 135 25.07 0.80 17.67
CA SER A 135 24.12 1.17 18.73
C SER A 135 22.95 0.20 18.91
N GLN A 136 22.52 -0.45 17.83
CA GLN A 136 21.39 -1.37 17.79
C GLN A 136 21.54 -2.41 16.68
N TRP A 137 20.85 -3.53 16.85
CA TRP A 137 20.64 -4.57 15.86
C TRP A 137 19.63 -4.11 14.82
N ARG A 138 20.06 -4.13 13.55
CA ARG A 138 19.23 -3.81 12.40
C ARG A 138 19.12 -4.98 11.44
N PRO A 139 17.95 -5.21 10.84
CA PRO A 139 17.81 -6.10 9.69
C PRO A 139 18.58 -5.54 8.49
N LEU A 140 18.82 -6.38 7.48
CA LEU A 140 19.58 -6.01 6.28
C LEU A 140 18.93 -4.91 5.43
N ASP A 141 17.62 -4.66 5.58
CA ASP A 141 16.92 -3.54 4.95
C ASP A 141 17.08 -2.21 5.73
N GLY A 142 17.84 -2.21 6.83
CA GLY A 142 18.26 -1.01 7.56
C GLY A 142 17.17 -0.35 8.41
N ARG A 143 15.93 -0.87 8.42
CA ARG A 143 14.83 -0.31 9.21
C ARG A 143 15.10 -0.43 10.71
N LEU A 144 14.42 0.41 11.49
CA LEU A 144 14.46 0.31 12.95
C LEU A 144 13.66 -0.90 13.42
N LEU A 145 14.14 -1.56 14.47
CA LEU A 145 13.40 -2.59 15.21
C LEU A 145 12.92 -2.12 16.59
N GLN A 146 13.30 -0.91 16.99
CA GLN A 146 12.76 -0.26 18.18
C GLN A 146 11.25 -0.07 18.03
N GLN A 147 10.50 -0.27 19.12
CA GLN A 147 9.07 0.01 19.14
C GLN A 147 8.80 1.48 18.80
N GLY A 148 7.94 1.68 17.81
CA GLY A 148 7.59 2.98 17.28
C GLY A 148 6.60 3.72 18.16
N VAL A 149 6.71 5.05 18.17
CA VAL A 149 5.76 5.96 18.80
C VAL A 149 5.35 7.04 17.80
N ILE A 150 4.16 7.61 18.00
CA ILE A 150 3.62 8.74 17.23
C ILE A 150 3.20 9.86 18.17
N GLY A 151 3.28 11.11 17.69
CA GLY A 151 2.86 12.29 18.43
C GLY A 151 1.34 12.41 18.52
N ALA A 152 0.61 12.19 17.43
CA ALA A 152 -0.84 12.21 17.42
C ALA A 152 -1.43 11.26 16.36
N LEU A 153 -2.50 10.56 16.73
CA LEU A 153 -3.29 9.71 15.85
C LEU A 153 -4.62 10.41 15.49
N ARG A 154 -4.90 10.61 14.20
CA ARG A 154 -6.01 11.45 13.72
C ARG A 154 -7.20 10.63 13.24
N CYS A 155 -7.85 9.89 14.15
CA CYS A 155 -9.02 9.06 13.81
C CYS A 155 -10.21 9.85 13.24
N THR A 156 -10.33 11.16 13.52
CA THR A 156 -11.38 12.01 12.93
C THR A 156 -11.25 12.14 11.41
N ASP A 157 -10.04 11.94 10.90
CA ASP A 157 -9.69 11.98 9.48
C ASP A 157 -9.53 10.57 8.89
N ALA A 158 -10.05 9.56 9.60
CA ALA A 158 -10.07 8.19 9.09
C ALA A 158 -10.91 8.13 7.81
N ASN A 159 -10.40 7.44 6.79
CA ASN A 159 -11.06 7.31 5.49
C ASN A 159 -11.19 5.85 5.11
N LEU A 160 -12.42 5.42 4.79
CA LEU A 160 -12.71 4.10 4.26
C LEU A 160 -12.77 4.15 2.74
N ASP A 161 -12.24 3.12 2.07
CA ASP A 161 -12.40 2.92 0.63
C ASP A 161 -12.66 1.42 0.35
N PRO A 162 -13.82 1.02 -0.20
CA PRO A 162 -14.97 1.86 -0.57
C PRO A 162 -15.62 2.61 0.61
N LEU A 163 -16.16 3.81 0.38
CA LEU A 163 -16.67 4.71 1.43
C LEU A 163 -17.86 4.16 2.23
N THR A 164 -18.61 3.23 1.65
CA THR A 164 -19.85 2.69 2.21
C THR A 164 -19.89 1.17 2.10
N TYR A 165 -20.72 0.56 2.94
CA TYR A 165 -20.94 -0.87 2.94
C TYR A 165 -22.44 -1.20 3.11
N THR A 166 -22.83 -2.39 2.65
CA THR A 166 -24.23 -2.85 2.66
C THR A 166 -24.34 -4.12 3.48
N THR A 167 -25.34 -4.17 4.36
CA THR A 167 -25.62 -5.35 5.18
C THR A 167 -25.74 -6.62 4.34
N GLY A 168 -25.15 -7.72 4.82
CA GLY A 168 -25.21 -9.03 4.18
C GLY A 168 -24.37 -9.18 2.89
N THR A 169 -23.73 -8.12 2.41
CA THR A 169 -22.87 -8.15 1.21
C THR A 169 -21.40 -8.19 1.64
N PRO A 170 -20.58 -9.15 1.19
CA PRO A 170 -19.15 -9.16 1.50
C PRO A 170 -18.47 -7.82 1.15
N PHE A 171 -17.72 -7.29 2.10
CA PHE A 171 -16.98 -6.04 1.98
C PHE A 171 -15.48 -6.32 2.03
N GLN A 172 -14.75 -5.71 1.11
CA GLN A 172 -13.29 -5.68 1.06
C GLN A 172 -12.86 -4.25 0.76
N GLY A 173 -12.04 -3.68 1.62
CA GLY A 173 -11.59 -2.30 1.47
C GLY A 173 -10.40 -1.97 2.34
N THR A 174 -10.05 -0.69 2.41
CA THR A 174 -9.01 -0.16 3.27
C THR A 174 -9.53 0.98 4.11
N MET A 175 -9.06 1.07 5.35
CA MET A 175 -9.25 2.22 6.22
C MET A 175 -7.89 2.87 6.45
N THR A 176 -7.75 4.13 6.06
CA THR A 176 -6.54 4.91 6.30
C THR A 176 -6.72 5.82 7.50
N ILE A 177 -5.69 5.95 8.34
CA ILE A 177 -5.69 6.83 9.51
C ILE A 177 -4.39 7.64 9.51
N PRO A 178 -4.46 8.97 9.31
CA PRO A 178 -3.29 9.82 9.39
C PRO A 178 -2.73 9.90 10.82
N TYR A 179 -1.42 10.10 10.93
CA TYR A 179 -0.74 10.42 12.17
C TYR A 179 0.38 11.45 11.95
N THR A 180 0.85 12.04 13.04
CA THR A 180 1.98 12.98 13.08
C THR A 180 3.01 12.55 14.12
N GLY A 181 4.26 13.00 13.98
CA GLY A 181 5.33 12.78 14.97
C GLY A 181 5.82 11.33 15.10
N GLY A 182 5.75 10.55 14.03
CA GLY A 182 6.34 9.21 13.96
C GLY A 182 7.87 9.24 14.07
N ASN A 183 8.44 8.25 14.77
CA ASN A 183 9.87 8.17 15.03
C ASN A 183 10.62 7.13 14.17
N GLY A 184 9.98 6.54 13.15
CA GLY A 184 10.60 5.48 12.34
C GLY A 184 10.50 4.06 12.91
N GLY A 185 10.07 3.89 14.16
CA GLY A 185 10.05 2.60 14.84
C GLY A 185 8.92 1.66 14.38
N ILE A 186 8.99 0.40 14.81
CA ILE A 186 8.04 -0.65 14.41
C ILE A 186 6.70 -0.53 15.12
N TYR A 187 5.63 -0.89 14.42
CA TYR A 187 4.36 -1.26 15.02
C TYR A 187 4.03 -2.71 14.68
N SER A 188 3.47 -3.43 15.65
CA SER A 188 3.09 -4.83 15.50
C SER A 188 1.86 -5.00 14.62
N THR A 189 1.67 -6.21 14.11
CA THR A 189 0.40 -6.60 13.50
C THR A 189 -0.75 -6.42 14.50
N GLN A 190 -1.91 -5.96 14.03
CA GLN A 190 -3.13 -5.87 14.84
C GLN A 190 -4.32 -6.39 14.06
N THR A 191 -5.25 -7.04 14.77
CA THR A 191 -6.55 -7.46 14.27
C THR A 191 -7.60 -6.93 15.23
N LEU A 192 -8.53 -6.14 14.72
CA LEU A 192 -9.59 -5.48 15.50
C LEU A 192 -10.96 -5.95 14.99
N GLY A 193 -11.85 -6.31 15.92
CA GLY A 193 -13.18 -6.80 15.61
C GLY A 193 -13.30 -8.34 15.63
N PRO A 194 -14.39 -8.88 15.06
CA PRO A 194 -15.35 -8.17 14.21
C PRO A 194 -16.21 -7.14 14.97
N VAL A 195 -16.44 -5.97 14.37
CA VAL A 195 -17.41 -4.95 14.81
C VAL A 195 -18.40 -4.78 13.67
N ASN A 196 -19.71 -4.95 13.93
CA ASN A 196 -20.75 -4.99 12.89
C ASN A 196 -20.41 -5.94 11.72
N GLY A 197 -19.75 -7.07 11.99
CA GLY A 197 -19.35 -8.04 10.97
C GLY A 197 -18.11 -7.68 10.15
N LEU A 198 -17.46 -6.54 10.43
CA LEU A 198 -16.23 -6.09 9.78
C LEU A 198 -15.02 -6.25 10.71
N THR A 199 -13.90 -6.70 10.16
CA THR A 199 -12.61 -6.85 10.84
C THR A 199 -11.59 -5.90 10.22
N ALA A 200 -10.84 -5.17 11.04
CA ALA A 200 -9.73 -4.32 10.60
C ALA A 200 -8.39 -4.99 10.92
N THR A 201 -7.51 -5.14 9.94
CA THR A 201 -6.18 -5.72 10.13
C THR A 201 -5.09 -4.78 9.60
N ILE A 202 -4.00 -4.67 10.35
CA ILE A 202 -2.78 -4.01 9.88
C ILE A 202 -1.62 -4.98 10.07
N THR A 203 -0.78 -5.13 9.04
CA THR A 203 0.42 -5.97 9.13
C THR A 203 1.52 -5.23 9.89
N GLN A 204 2.53 -5.95 10.36
CA GLN A 204 3.69 -5.29 10.98
C GLN A 204 4.36 -4.33 9.98
N GLY A 205 4.68 -3.14 10.45
CA GLY A 205 5.39 -2.13 9.66
C GLY A 205 6.18 -1.16 10.53
N ASN A 206 6.63 -0.06 9.93
CA ASN A 206 7.34 1.02 10.60
C ASN A 206 6.57 2.32 10.39
N PHE A 207 6.53 3.19 11.40
CA PHE A 207 6.08 4.55 11.18
C PHE A 207 7.06 5.29 10.26
N ALA A 208 6.56 6.24 9.48
CA ALA A 208 7.40 7.24 8.83
C ALA A 208 8.01 8.16 9.89
N GLN A 209 9.15 8.78 9.59
CA GLN A 209 9.63 9.90 10.39
C GLN A 209 8.76 11.14 10.12
N GLY A 210 8.17 11.72 11.17
CA GLY A 210 7.24 12.83 11.04
C GLY A 210 5.81 12.37 10.76
N SER A 211 5.17 12.89 9.72
CA SER A 211 3.78 12.55 9.40
C SER A 211 3.68 11.33 8.50
N GLY A 212 2.62 10.55 8.66
CA GLY A 212 2.36 9.39 7.82
C GLY A 212 0.93 8.89 7.95
N THR A 213 0.65 7.73 7.36
CA THR A 213 -0.68 7.14 7.32
C THR A 213 -0.59 5.66 7.66
N LEU A 214 -1.44 5.21 8.58
CA LEU A 214 -1.67 3.79 8.82
C LEU A 214 -2.72 3.29 7.83
N ILE A 215 -2.53 2.09 7.31
CA ILE A 215 -3.44 1.46 6.34
C ILE A 215 -3.90 0.14 6.91
N TYR A 216 -5.16 0.08 7.32
CA TYR A 216 -5.83 -1.14 7.73
C TYR A 216 -6.57 -1.76 6.54
N THR A 217 -6.44 -3.06 6.34
CA THR A 217 -7.36 -3.82 5.49
C THR A 217 -8.65 -4.06 6.25
N ILE A 218 -9.78 -3.79 5.63
CA ILE A 218 -11.12 -4.02 6.19
C ILE A 218 -11.78 -5.15 5.41
N SER A 219 -12.24 -6.18 6.11
CA SER A 219 -12.88 -7.36 5.52
C SER A 219 -14.05 -7.87 6.33
N GLY A 220 -14.97 -8.57 5.69
CA GLY A 220 -16.06 -9.29 6.36
C GLY A 220 -17.41 -9.09 5.68
N THR A 221 -18.48 -9.48 6.36
CA THR A 221 -19.85 -9.28 5.90
C THR A 221 -20.56 -8.36 6.90
N PRO A 222 -20.83 -7.09 6.55
CA PRO A 222 -21.45 -6.14 7.44
C PRO A 222 -22.82 -6.62 7.94
N THR A 223 -23.13 -6.33 9.20
CA THR A 223 -24.47 -6.55 9.80
C THR A 223 -25.34 -5.29 9.78
N VAL A 224 -24.80 -4.18 9.29
CA VAL A 224 -25.49 -2.89 9.12
C VAL A 224 -25.10 -2.28 7.77
N SER A 225 -25.98 -1.47 7.19
CA SER A 225 -25.66 -0.67 6.00
C SER A 225 -25.29 0.76 6.38
N SER A 226 -24.40 1.36 5.59
CA SER A 226 -24.20 2.80 5.58
C SER A 226 -25.55 3.55 5.46
N PRO A 227 -25.72 4.69 6.15
CA PRO A 227 -24.70 5.44 6.90
C PRO A 227 -24.52 5.01 8.37
N ASN A 228 -25.08 3.86 8.81
CA ASN A 228 -24.76 3.36 10.15
C ASN A 228 -23.26 3.06 10.24
N THR A 229 -22.59 3.72 11.17
CA THR A 229 -21.14 3.67 11.27
C THR A 229 -20.65 2.46 12.06
N THR A 230 -19.42 2.06 11.76
CA THR A 230 -18.67 1.05 12.49
C THR A 230 -17.46 1.73 13.12
N VAL A 231 -17.25 1.49 14.42
CA VAL A 231 -16.20 2.16 15.19
C VAL A 231 -15.15 1.14 15.60
N PHE A 232 -13.91 1.34 15.16
CA PHE A 232 -12.76 0.54 15.55
C PHE A 232 -11.95 1.27 16.62
N PRO A 233 -11.78 0.72 17.83
CA PRO A 233 -10.87 1.27 18.83
C PRO A 233 -9.42 0.97 18.42
N ILE A 234 -8.68 2.01 18.06
CA ILE A 234 -7.28 1.90 17.64
C ILE A 234 -6.38 2.21 18.83
N SER A 235 -5.37 1.36 19.06
CA SER A 235 -4.32 1.56 20.07
C SER A 235 -2.97 1.21 19.47
N ILE A 236 -2.21 2.21 19.00
CA ILE A 236 -0.98 1.99 18.23
C ILE A 236 -0.01 3.18 18.40
N GLY A 237 1.28 2.90 18.47
CA GLY A 237 2.32 3.94 18.61
C GLY A 237 2.21 4.79 19.89
N GLY A 238 1.67 4.22 20.97
CA GLY A 238 1.46 4.91 22.24
C GLY A 238 0.19 5.78 22.30
N GLN A 239 -0.59 5.85 21.22
CA GLN A 239 -1.83 6.63 21.13
C GLN A 239 -3.06 5.74 21.00
N THR A 240 -4.21 6.26 21.46
CA THR A 240 -5.51 5.60 21.32
C THR A 240 -6.56 6.54 20.76
N CYS A 241 -7.39 6.08 19.81
CA CYS A 241 -8.60 6.79 19.39
C CYS A 241 -9.61 5.86 18.71
N ASN A 242 -10.83 6.34 18.50
CA ASN A 242 -11.91 5.60 17.84
C ASN A 242 -12.01 6.04 16.37
N ALA A 243 -11.71 5.12 15.45
CA ALA A 243 -11.87 5.35 14.02
C ALA A 243 -13.29 4.96 13.58
N GLU A 244 -14.07 5.93 13.15
CA GLU A 244 -15.46 5.75 12.70
C GLU A 244 -15.51 5.69 11.17
N VAL A 245 -16.06 4.60 10.63
CA VAL A 245 -16.18 4.36 9.18
C VAL A 245 -17.61 4.03 8.77
N GLY A 246 -17.89 4.10 7.46
CA GLY A 246 -19.19 3.72 6.89
C GLY A 246 -20.24 4.83 6.87
N GLY A 247 -19.93 6.01 7.40
CA GLY A 247 -20.81 7.19 7.31
C GLY A 247 -20.74 7.89 5.95
N GLY A 248 -19.80 7.53 5.08
CA GLY A 248 -19.42 8.33 3.91
C GLY A 248 -18.23 9.23 4.18
N LYS A 249 -17.92 10.13 3.24
CA LYS A 249 -16.70 10.95 3.29
C LYS A 249 -16.90 12.21 4.14
N LYS A 250 -16.07 12.38 5.17
CA LYS A 250 -15.86 13.67 5.84
C LYS A 250 -14.72 14.39 5.13
N LEU A 251 -15.02 15.45 4.38
CA LEU A 251 -14.01 16.23 3.67
C LEU A 251 -13.26 17.18 4.62
N SER A 252 -11.96 17.28 4.43
CA SER A 252 -11.12 18.32 5.02
C SER A 252 -11.38 19.66 4.32
N PRO A 253 -11.11 20.82 4.97
CA PRO A 253 -11.26 22.12 4.32
C PRO A 253 -10.46 22.20 3.01
N GLY A 254 -11.13 22.56 1.92
CA GLY A 254 -10.56 22.62 0.58
C GLY A 254 -10.44 21.28 -0.15
N GLU A 255 -10.68 20.14 0.51
CA GLU A 255 -10.63 18.81 -0.11
C GLU A 255 -11.80 18.64 -1.10
N TYR A 256 -11.48 18.07 -2.25
CA TYR A 256 -12.44 17.65 -3.26
C TYR A 256 -12.66 16.14 -3.20
N GLN A 257 -13.89 15.71 -3.42
CA GLN A 257 -14.24 14.33 -3.73
C GLN A 257 -15.03 14.30 -5.04
N PHE A 258 -14.59 13.40 -5.91
CA PHE A 258 -15.24 13.14 -7.19
C PHE A 258 -16.02 11.84 -7.09
N PHE A 259 -17.19 11.85 -7.68
CA PHE A 259 -18.04 10.68 -7.83
C PHE A 259 -18.45 10.58 -9.29
N THR A 260 -18.13 9.45 -9.91
CA THR A 260 -18.46 9.18 -11.32
C THR A 260 -19.24 7.88 -11.40
N TYR A 261 -20.36 7.90 -12.11
CA TYR A 261 -21.22 6.74 -12.31
C TYR A 261 -21.70 6.65 -13.74
N GLU A 262 -22.08 5.44 -14.15
CA GLU A 262 -22.75 5.16 -15.41
C GLU A 262 -24.01 4.34 -15.15
N VAL A 263 -25.13 4.77 -15.73
CA VAL A 263 -26.40 4.01 -15.72
C VAL A 263 -27.06 4.12 -17.10
N PRO A 264 -27.88 3.14 -17.54
CA PRO A 264 -28.60 3.27 -18.80
C PRO A 264 -29.48 4.53 -18.86
N ALA A 265 -29.59 5.15 -20.04
CA ALA A 265 -30.41 6.33 -20.26
C ALA A 265 -31.91 6.07 -20.08
N THR A 266 -32.33 4.80 -20.10
CA THR A 266 -33.71 4.37 -19.90
C THR A 266 -34.08 4.16 -18.44
N THR A 267 -33.11 4.07 -17.54
CA THR A 267 -33.37 3.72 -16.13
C THR A 267 -34.16 4.82 -15.42
N THR A 268 -35.13 4.43 -14.60
CA THR A 268 -35.86 5.32 -13.69
C THR A 268 -35.65 4.87 -12.25
N GLY A 269 -35.84 5.78 -11.29
CA GLY A 269 -35.58 5.57 -9.87
C GLY A 269 -34.44 6.43 -9.33
N LEU A 270 -34.04 6.16 -8.09
CA LEU A 270 -32.97 6.88 -7.40
C LEU A 270 -31.60 6.31 -7.78
N LEU A 271 -30.64 7.16 -8.12
CA LEU A 271 -29.27 6.73 -8.41
C LEU A 271 -28.72 5.83 -7.30
N SER A 272 -28.97 6.19 -6.04
CA SER A 272 -28.50 5.44 -4.87
C SER A 272 -28.94 3.97 -4.80
N THR A 273 -29.99 3.56 -5.50
CA THR A 273 -30.40 2.14 -5.57
C THR A 273 -29.68 1.36 -6.66
N MET A 274 -28.89 2.04 -7.49
CA MET A 274 -28.21 1.48 -8.67
C MET A 274 -26.69 1.41 -8.47
N ILE A 275 -26.16 2.04 -7.42
CA ILE A 275 -24.72 2.19 -7.16
C ILE A 275 -24.36 1.72 -5.74
N SER A 276 -23.10 1.35 -5.54
CA SER A 276 -22.59 0.88 -4.24
C SER A 276 -22.06 1.99 -3.32
N ASN A 277 -21.61 3.11 -3.90
CA ASN A 277 -20.94 4.19 -3.16
C ASN A 277 -21.61 5.54 -3.39
N PRO A 278 -22.82 5.78 -2.85
CA PRO A 278 -23.50 7.04 -3.03
C PRO A 278 -22.73 8.23 -2.38
N PRO A 279 -22.82 9.44 -2.94
CA PRO A 279 -22.19 10.63 -2.35
C PRO A 279 -22.87 11.00 -1.03
N ILE A 280 -22.26 10.67 0.10
CA ILE A 280 -22.75 11.05 1.44
C ILE A 280 -21.78 12.05 2.07
N LEU A 281 -22.30 13.23 2.41
CA LEU A 281 -21.58 14.36 2.98
C LEU A 281 -21.87 14.49 4.47
N GLY A 282 -20.82 14.77 5.24
CA GLY A 282 -20.92 14.99 6.68
C GLY A 282 -21.48 13.78 7.46
N GLY A 283 -21.54 12.59 6.84
CA GLY A 283 -22.17 11.42 7.45
C GLY A 283 -23.70 11.39 7.41
N LYS A 284 -24.35 12.41 6.83
CA LYS A 284 -25.78 12.67 7.09
C LYS A 284 -26.64 12.95 5.86
N VAL A 285 -26.08 13.63 4.86
CA VAL A 285 -26.82 14.03 3.67
C VAL A 285 -26.26 13.32 2.45
N ARG A 286 -27.09 12.52 1.79
CA ARG A 286 -26.77 11.95 0.50
C ARG A 286 -27.18 12.91 -0.60
N LEU A 287 -26.29 13.19 -1.54
CA LEU A 287 -26.69 13.75 -2.82
C LEU A 287 -27.13 12.60 -3.73
N ASP A 288 -28.38 12.61 -4.13
CA ASP A 288 -29.02 11.57 -4.94
C ASP A 288 -29.64 12.18 -6.19
N LEU A 289 -29.83 11.38 -7.23
CA LEU A 289 -30.50 11.81 -8.46
C LEU A 289 -31.76 10.98 -8.66
N SER A 290 -32.91 11.65 -8.79
CA SER A 290 -34.19 10.99 -9.06
C SER A 290 -34.50 11.02 -10.55
N PHE A 291 -34.30 9.91 -11.25
CA PHE A 291 -34.66 9.75 -12.66
C PHE A 291 -36.13 9.35 -12.78
N TRP A 292 -36.98 10.15 -13.43
CA TRP A 292 -38.41 9.85 -13.58
C TRP A 292 -38.80 9.39 -14.99
N SER A 293 -37.94 9.59 -15.99
CA SER A 293 -38.19 9.18 -17.37
C SER A 293 -36.88 8.79 -18.08
N SER A 294 -37.02 8.22 -19.28
CA SER A 294 -35.89 7.95 -20.18
C SER A 294 -35.31 9.27 -20.72
N SER A 295 -33.98 9.37 -20.74
CA SER A 295 -33.26 10.48 -21.38
C SER A 295 -33.06 10.28 -22.89
N ASN A 296 -33.57 9.20 -23.47
CA ASN A 296 -33.66 9.01 -24.92
C ASN A 296 -34.84 9.79 -25.52
N THR A 297 -34.77 11.11 -25.42
CA THR A 297 -35.76 12.06 -25.92
C THR A 297 -35.03 13.19 -26.63
N GLY A 298 -35.71 13.93 -27.52
CA GLY A 298 -35.15 15.15 -28.11
C GLY A 298 -34.97 16.28 -27.08
N SER A 299 -34.39 17.38 -27.57
CA SER A 299 -34.20 18.64 -26.83
C SER A 299 -35.48 19.09 -26.11
N GLY A 300 -35.33 19.65 -24.91
CA GLY A 300 -36.43 20.03 -24.01
C GLY A 300 -36.80 18.97 -22.96
N GLY A 301 -36.19 17.78 -23.01
CA GLY A 301 -36.45 16.73 -22.03
C GLY A 301 -35.80 17.01 -20.67
N VAL A 302 -36.61 17.19 -19.63
CA VAL A 302 -36.19 17.19 -18.22
C VAL A 302 -36.44 15.81 -17.61
N THR A 303 -35.37 15.09 -17.26
CA THR A 303 -35.48 13.63 -17.00
C THR A 303 -34.98 13.19 -15.62
N TYR A 304 -34.42 14.13 -14.85
CA TYR A 304 -34.04 13.88 -13.47
C TYR A 304 -34.11 15.14 -12.61
N ASN A 305 -34.07 14.94 -11.30
CA ASN A 305 -33.93 16.03 -10.33
C ASN A 305 -32.95 15.63 -9.22
N PRO A 306 -31.96 16.48 -8.90
CA PRO A 306 -31.10 16.27 -7.76
C PRO A 306 -31.83 16.43 -6.43
N ARG A 307 -31.42 15.62 -5.46
CA ARG A 307 -32.01 15.55 -4.13
C ARG A 307 -30.96 15.52 -3.05
N LEU A 308 -31.16 16.35 -2.03
CA LEU A 308 -30.46 16.22 -0.75
C LEU A 308 -31.30 15.36 0.18
N VAL A 309 -30.87 14.12 0.41
CA VAL A 309 -31.59 13.12 1.20
C VAL A 309 -30.98 12.99 2.58
N ASN A 310 -31.78 13.14 3.64
CA ASN A 310 -31.33 12.82 4.99
C ASN A 310 -31.25 11.30 5.15
N VAL A 311 -30.04 10.78 5.25
CA VAL A 311 -29.78 9.35 5.45
C VAL A 311 -29.52 8.99 6.91
N SER A 312 -29.43 9.97 7.80
CA SER A 312 -29.21 9.74 9.23
C SER A 312 -30.48 9.26 9.96
N SER A 313 -30.30 8.69 11.15
CA SER A 313 -31.40 8.25 12.03
C SER A 313 -32.11 9.39 12.77
N SER A 314 -31.69 10.64 12.57
CA SER A 314 -32.22 11.82 13.25
C SER A 314 -32.61 12.92 12.26
N ASN A 315 -33.39 13.91 12.71
CA ASN A 315 -33.67 15.07 11.88
C ASN A 315 -32.38 15.83 11.55
N VAL A 316 -32.18 16.19 10.28
CA VAL A 316 -31.02 16.97 9.84
C VAL A 316 -31.46 18.39 9.54
N LYS A 317 -30.80 19.33 10.22
CA LYS A 317 -30.96 20.75 9.97
C LYS A 317 -30.02 21.17 8.83
N MET A 318 -30.54 21.82 7.80
CA MET A 318 -29.72 22.23 6.65
C MET A 318 -30.17 23.55 6.02
N TRP A 319 -29.25 24.15 5.27
CA TRP A 319 -29.48 25.27 4.37
C TRP A 319 -28.92 24.90 3.01
N TYR A 320 -29.61 25.28 1.95
CA TYR A 320 -29.05 25.15 0.61
C TYR A 320 -29.42 26.33 -0.28
N ALA A 321 -28.52 26.64 -1.20
CA ALA A 321 -28.78 27.44 -2.38
C ALA A 321 -28.31 26.65 -3.59
N ALA A 322 -29.20 26.44 -4.54
CA ALA A 322 -28.92 25.73 -5.78
C ALA A 322 -29.13 26.67 -6.95
N LEU A 323 -28.20 26.59 -7.91
CA LEU A 323 -28.20 27.33 -9.15
C LEU A 323 -27.98 26.34 -10.28
N SER A 324 -28.97 26.20 -11.13
CA SER A 324 -28.84 25.50 -12.40
C SER A 324 -28.62 26.52 -13.52
N SER A 325 -28.36 26.08 -14.75
CA SER A 325 -28.21 27.02 -15.87
C SER A 325 -29.54 27.73 -16.23
N VAL A 326 -30.67 27.21 -15.77
CA VAL A 326 -32.01 27.75 -16.02
C VAL A 326 -32.65 28.32 -14.76
N ASP A 327 -32.55 27.60 -13.63
CA ASP A 327 -33.34 27.86 -12.44
C ASP A 327 -32.51 28.16 -11.18
N ARG A 328 -33.22 28.57 -10.12
CA ARG A 328 -32.63 28.85 -8.80
C ARG A 328 -33.55 28.42 -7.66
N PHE A 329 -33.06 27.55 -6.79
CA PHE A 329 -33.77 27.11 -5.61
C PHE A 329 -32.98 27.42 -4.36
N ARG A 330 -33.70 27.64 -3.26
CA ARG A 330 -33.07 27.91 -1.96
C ARG A 330 -34.04 27.64 -0.84
N ARG A 331 -33.52 27.07 0.24
CA ARG A 331 -34.21 27.01 1.52
C ARG A 331 -33.19 27.23 2.63
N ALA A 332 -33.62 27.92 3.66
CA ALA A 332 -32.82 28.18 4.84
C ALA A 332 -33.49 27.54 6.06
N ASN A 333 -32.66 27.03 6.97
CA ASN A 333 -33.10 26.60 8.31
C ASN A 333 -34.18 25.52 8.26
N ILE A 334 -34.11 24.63 7.27
CA ILE A 334 -35.06 23.53 7.13
C ILE A 334 -34.62 22.35 7.99
N LEU A 335 -35.61 21.59 8.46
CA LEU A 335 -35.42 20.38 9.23
C LEU A 335 -35.96 19.20 8.42
N VAL A 336 -35.07 18.36 7.91
CA VAL A 336 -35.41 17.21 7.07
C VAL A 336 -35.45 15.97 7.94
N ALA A 337 -36.58 15.27 7.98
CA ALA A 337 -36.75 14.05 8.78
C ALA A 337 -35.89 12.88 8.23
N PRO A 338 -35.59 11.83 9.03
CA PRO A 338 -34.95 10.61 8.53
C PRO A 338 -35.65 10.07 7.28
N GLY A 339 -34.89 9.80 6.21
CA GLY A 339 -35.40 9.36 4.91
C GLY A 339 -36.10 10.46 4.09
N GLY A 340 -36.33 11.64 4.66
CA GLY A 340 -36.85 12.80 3.94
C GLY A 340 -35.81 13.38 2.97
N TYR A 341 -36.30 14.13 1.99
CA TYR A 341 -35.45 14.77 0.98
C TYR A 341 -35.92 16.18 0.64
N VAL A 342 -35.02 16.97 0.06
CA VAL A 342 -35.36 18.20 -0.64
C VAL A 342 -34.88 18.12 -2.08
N GLU A 343 -35.74 18.54 -3.00
CA GLU A 343 -35.38 18.77 -4.39
C GLU A 343 -34.69 20.13 -4.52
N THR A 344 -33.60 20.14 -5.27
CA THR A 344 -32.80 21.35 -5.49
C THR A 344 -33.12 22.01 -6.81
N ASP A 345 -33.93 21.38 -7.65
CA ASP A 345 -34.46 21.95 -8.89
C ASP A 345 -35.93 21.51 -9.09
N ASN A 346 -36.59 21.88 -10.20
CA ASN A 346 -37.89 21.34 -10.63
C ASN A 346 -37.77 20.31 -11.76
N GLY A 347 -36.57 20.11 -12.31
CA GLY A 347 -36.28 19.16 -13.36
C GLY A 347 -35.13 19.65 -14.21
N ILE A 348 -34.04 18.89 -14.23
CA ILE A 348 -32.84 19.26 -14.97
C ILE A 348 -32.93 18.77 -16.42
N TYR A 349 -32.61 19.66 -17.37
CA TYR A 349 -32.51 19.29 -18.78
C TYR A 349 -31.43 18.23 -18.99
N LEU A 350 -31.85 17.05 -19.48
CA LEU A 350 -30.99 15.93 -19.78
C LEU A 350 -31.62 15.06 -20.85
N ASN A 351 -31.02 15.08 -22.03
CA ASN A 351 -31.46 14.30 -23.16
C ASN A 351 -30.29 14.04 -24.12
N TRP A 352 -30.54 13.43 -25.28
CA TRP A 352 -29.49 13.09 -26.24
C TRP A 352 -29.04 14.27 -27.13
N GLY A 353 -29.68 15.44 -27.00
CA GLY A 353 -29.48 16.61 -27.85
C GLY A 353 -29.42 16.31 -29.34
N ASP A 354 -28.37 16.78 -30.00
CA ASP A 354 -28.10 16.55 -31.43
C ASP A 354 -27.72 15.09 -31.78
N ASN A 355 -27.60 14.22 -30.77
CA ASN A 355 -27.34 12.78 -30.85
C ASN A 355 -26.44 12.35 -32.02
N MET A 356 -25.15 12.64 -31.90
CA MET A 356 -24.18 12.42 -32.96
C MET A 356 -23.65 10.99 -32.96
N ASN A 357 -23.98 10.20 -33.99
CA ASN A 357 -23.40 8.87 -34.25
C ASN A 357 -22.88 8.79 -35.69
N SER A 358 -22.45 7.59 -36.13
CA SER A 358 -21.91 7.37 -37.48
C SER A 358 -22.89 7.69 -38.63
N SER A 359 -24.19 7.82 -38.35
CA SER A 359 -25.23 8.22 -39.31
C SER A 359 -25.71 9.68 -39.15
N SER A 360 -25.31 10.37 -38.09
CA SER A 360 -25.70 11.76 -37.83
C SER A 360 -24.86 12.74 -38.66
N THR A 361 -25.43 13.87 -39.05
CA THR A 361 -24.72 14.92 -39.80
C THR A 361 -23.79 15.70 -38.87
N PRO A 362 -22.46 15.70 -39.11
CA PRO A 362 -21.50 16.49 -38.32
C PRO A 362 -21.87 17.97 -38.22
N ILE A 363 -21.86 18.52 -37.00
CA ILE A 363 -21.99 19.96 -36.77
C ILE A 363 -20.64 20.60 -37.11
N ASN A 364 -20.61 21.40 -38.18
CA ASN A 364 -19.40 22.14 -38.56
C ASN A 364 -19.14 23.34 -37.63
N SER A 365 -20.22 24.00 -37.17
CA SER A 365 -20.18 25.13 -36.23
C SER A 365 -21.59 25.40 -35.67
N THR A 366 -21.70 25.83 -34.41
CA THR A 366 -22.95 26.31 -33.80
C THR A 366 -22.67 27.56 -32.95
N SER A 367 -23.63 28.48 -32.88
CA SER A 367 -23.58 29.71 -32.06
C SER A 367 -24.84 29.93 -31.23
N SER A 368 -25.72 28.93 -31.18
CA SER A 368 -26.97 28.91 -30.41
C SER A 368 -26.94 27.75 -29.43
N SER A 369 -27.55 27.94 -28.26
CA SER A 369 -27.84 26.86 -27.31
C SER A 369 -29.25 26.32 -27.54
N ASP A 370 -29.52 25.15 -26.99
CA ASP A 370 -30.85 24.57 -26.88
C ASP A 370 -31.04 23.96 -25.48
N ASP A 371 -32.22 23.38 -25.25
CA ASP A 371 -32.63 22.80 -23.96
C ASP A 371 -32.18 21.33 -23.84
N SER A 372 -30.95 21.03 -24.27
CA SER A 372 -30.43 19.66 -24.28
C SER A 372 -29.64 19.27 -23.03
N GLN A 373 -29.05 20.26 -22.36
CA GLN A 373 -28.08 20.03 -21.31
C GLN A 373 -28.12 21.14 -20.25
N GLU A 374 -28.07 20.73 -18.99
CA GLU A 374 -27.99 21.63 -17.85
C GLU A 374 -27.01 21.11 -16.80
N ILE A 375 -26.46 22.04 -16.00
CA ILE A 375 -25.57 21.78 -14.88
C ILE A 375 -26.18 22.42 -13.63
N GLU A 376 -26.03 21.79 -12.47
CA GLU A 376 -26.46 22.38 -11.19
C GLU A 376 -25.27 22.51 -10.24
N THR A 377 -25.19 23.65 -9.55
CA THR A 377 -24.29 23.88 -8.42
C THR A 377 -25.10 24.12 -7.15
N ILE A 378 -24.76 23.43 -6.07
CA ILE A 378 -25.43 23.53 -4.78
C ILE A 378 -24.43 23.94 -3.70
N ASP A 379 -24.67 25.06 -3.04
CA ASP A 379 -24.03 25.38 -1.77
C ASP A 379 -24.90 24.85 -0.63
N LEU A 380 -24.37 23.90 0.13
CA LEU A 380 -25.04 23.18 1.21
C LEU A 380 -24.34 23.45 2.55
N ALA A 381 -25.09 23.86 3.57
CA ALA A 381 -24.59 23.95 4.94
C ALA A 381 -25.27 22.92 5.85
N ILE A 382 -24.48 22.05 6.47
CA ILE A 382 -24.90 21.04 7.45
C ILE A 382 -23.92 20.99 8.62
N ASP A 383 -24.43 20.94 9.85
CA ASP A 383 -23.61 20.93 11.10
C ASP A 383 -22.54 22.04 11.17
N GLY A 384 -22.80 23.21 10.59
CA GLY A 384 -21.83 24.31 10.54
C GLY A 384 -20.73 24.14 9.49
N VAL A 385 -20.77 23.08 8.69
CA VAL A 385 -19.87 22.85 7.56
C VAL A 385 -20.55 23.27 6.26
N TRP A 386 -19.86 24.09 5.48
CA TRP A 386 -20.28 24.48 4.13
C TRP A 386 -19.60 23.60 3.08
N TYR A 387 -20.42 22.98 2.24
CA TYR A 387 -20.02 22.22 1.06
C TYR A 387 -20.50 22.92 -0.21
N ARG A 388 -19.71 22.82 -1.27
CA ARG A 388 -20.12 23.13 -2.64
C ARG A 388 -20.18 21.85 -3.45
N LEU A 389 -21.30 21.64 -4.13
CA LEU A 389 -21.56 20.51 -4.99
C LEU A 389 -21.73 20.99 -6.42
N THR A 390 -21.20 20.24 -7.38
CA THR A 390 -21.45 20.46 -8.80
C THR A 390 -21.89 19.13 -9.41
N ILE A 391 -23.02 19.15 -10.11
CA ILE A 391 -23.67 17.99 -10.71
C ILE A 391 -23.74 18.23 -12.20
N PHE A 392 -23.05 17.37 -12.94
CA PHE A 392 -23.05 17.38 -14.38
C PHE A 392 -23.35 15.96 -14.89
N VAL A 393 -24.48 15.83 -15.59
CA VAL A 393 -24.94 14.56 -16.14
C VAL A 393 -25.17 14.76 -17.63
N TYR A 394 -24.67 13.86 -18.47
CA TYR A 394 -24.94 13.91 -19.91
C TYR A 394 -25.26 12.52 -20.46
N VAL A 395 -25.95 12.47 -21.60
CA VAL A 395 -26.24 11.22 -22.32
C VAL A 395 -25.13 10.96 -23.34
N ASP A 396 -24.56 9.77 -23.29
CA ASP A 396 -23.58 9.28 -24.28
C ASP A 396 -24.22 8.12 -25.05
N ASN A 397 -24.26 8.24 -26.38
CA ASN A 397 -24.81 7.23 -27.30
C ASN A 397 -23.76 6.20 -27.74
N LEU A 398 -22.54 6.28 -27.19
CA LEU A 398 -21.41 5.39 -27.50
C LEU A 398 -21.04 5.36 -28.99
N ASN A 399 -21.39 6.41 -29.74
CA ASN A 399 -21.25 6.53 -31.19
C ASN A 399 -22.01 5.47 -32.01
N ASP A 400 -23.10 4.90 -31.47
CA ASP A 400 -23.95 3.95 -32.18
C ASP A 400 -25.39 4.46 -32.40
N THR A 401 -26.19 3.66 -33.10
CA THR A 401 -27.58 4.00 -33.48
C THR A 401 -28.62 3.27 -32.64
N ILE A 402 -28.23 2.56 -31.58
CA ILE A 402 -29.07 1.68 -30.77
C ILE A 402 -29.46 2.42 -29.48
N PRO A 403 -30.71 2.91 -29.35
CA PRO A 403 -31.10 3.72 -28.19
C PRO A 403 -30.93 3.01 -26.84
N ALA A 404 -31.01 1.68 -26.82
CA ALA A 404 -30.81 0.88 -25.60
C ALA A 404 -29.36 0.94 -25.07
N ASN A 405 -28.40 1.29 -25.91
CA ASN A 405 -26.98 1.42 -25.52
C ASN A 405 -26.65 2.77 -24.91
N ASN A 406 -27.52 3.77 -25.07
CA ASN A 406 -27.31 5.09 -24.50
C ASN A 406 -27.18 5.02 -22.98
N ILE A 407 -26.16 5.69 -22.44
CA ILE A 407 -25.89 5.77 -21.00
C ILE A 407 -25.95 7.20 -20.51
N ARG A 408 -26.27 7.38 -19.23
CA ARG A 408 -26.02 8.62 -18.49
C ARG A 408 -24.65 8.50 -17.86
N ARG A 409 -23.78 9.44 -18.17
CA ARG A 409 -22.53 9.65 -17.43
C ARG A 409 -22.78 10.72 -16.39
N ILE A 410 -22.60 10.36 -15.13
CA ILE A 410 -22.93 11.20 -13.97
C ILE A 410 -21.63 11.60 -13.30
N HIS A 411 -21.39 12.90 -13.20
CA HIS A 411 -20.26 13.48 -12.51
C HIS A 411 -20.75 14.38 -11.39
N ILE A 412 -20.36 14.03 -10.16
CA ILE A 412 -20.63 14.83 -8.97
C ILE A 412 -19.30 15.19 -8.33
N THR A 413 -19.09 16.48 -8.12
CA THR A 413 -17.95 16.98 -7.33
C THR A 413 -18.48 17.54 -6.01
N ALA A 414 -17.84 17.20 -4.91
CA ALA A 414 -18.08 17.79 -3.61
C ALA A 414 -16.80 18.42 -3.07
N GLN A 415 -16.89 19.67 -2.62
CA GLN A 415 -15.80 20.38 -1.98
C GLN A 415 -16.27 20.89 -0.62
N ARG A 416 -15.44 20.76 0.43
CA ARG A 416 -15.67 21.50 1.66
C ARG A 416 -15.08 22.90 1.56
N MET A 417 -15.91 23.91 1.77
CA MET A 417 -15.58 25.32 1.59
C MET A 417 -15.21 26.03 2.90
N SER A 418 -15.55 25.45 4.05
CA SER A 418 -15.28 26.03 5.37
C SER A 418 -14.24 25.24 6.17
N SER A 419 -13.52 25.95 7.06
CA SER A 419 -12.56 25.37 8.02
C SER A 419 -13.17 24.36 8.98
#